data_AF-V6HHI2-F1
#
_entry.id   AF-V6HHI2-F1
#
_cell.length_a   1.000
_cell.length_b   1.000
_cell.length_c   1.000
_cell.angle_alpha   90.00
_cell.angle_beta   90.00
_cell.angle_gamma   90.00
#
_symmetry.space_group_name_H-M   'P 1'
#
loop_
_entity.id
_entity.type
_entity.pdbx_description
1 polymer ?
#
loop_
_entity_poly.entity_id
_entity_poly.type
_entity_poly.pdbx_seq_one_letter_code
_entity_poly.pdbx_strand_id
1 'polypeptide(L)'
;MKEKSDYEILYYFYLHSDLIEEAWTEYKSNPSSLRALNLNSWILSSFNIYDDISRMLPGILSRSKPQNLSSDENESAYELKRIKLSIRMNPLLLSIRNRSLYGKQGSKKSGGQNGRYFWELQKELTSNDKGTSVNLLEESTKEVIRFNNELELDLIEYYGFNYRKKLNIDSILK
;
A
#
# COMPACT_ATOMS: atom_id res chain seq x y z
N MET A 1 2.56 -10.95 -18.94
CA MET A 1 2.40 -9.48 -18.79
C MET A 1 3.63 -8.83 -19.41
N LYS A 2 3.48 -7.70 -20.10
CA LYS A 2 4.62 -6.92 -20.61
C LYS A 2 5.40 -6.37 -19.41
N GLU A 3 6.73 -6.47 -19.43
CA GLU A 3 7.58 -5.89 -18.39
C GLU A 3 7.43 -4.37 -18.41
N LYS A 4 7.26 -3.75 -17.23
CA LYS A 4 7.15 -2.30 -17.11
C LYS A 4 8.53 -1.68 -17.29
N SER A 5 8.60 -0.57 -18.01
CA SER A 5 9.82 0.26 -18.08
C SER A 5 10.05 1.02 -16.78
N ASP A 6 11.30 1.42 -16.52
CA ASP A 6 11.67 2.24 -15.36
C ASP A 6 10.81 3.51 -15.25
N TYR A 7 10.53 4.15 -16.39
CA TYR A 7 9.68 5.33 -16.45
C TYR A 7 8.25 5.03 -15.94
N GLU A 8 7.67 3.92 -16.38
CA GLU A 8 6.34 3.49 -15.96
C GLU A 8 6.30 3.15 -14.47
N ILE A 9 7.32 2.45 -13.96
CA ILE A 9 7.42 2.09 -12.53
C ILE A 9 7.44 3.36 -11.66
N LEU A 10 8.30 4.32 -12.00
CA LEU A 10 8.41 5.59 -11.28
C LEU A 10 7.11 6.40 -11.40
N TYR A 11 6.54 6.51 -12.61
CA TYR A 11 5.26 7.18 -12.81
C TYR A 11 4.15 6.60 -11.94
N TYR A 12 4.02 5.27 -11.90
CA TYR A 12 3.05 4.60 -11.05
C TYR A 12 3.31 4.86 -9.57
N PHE A 13 4.56 4.87 -9.12
CA PHE A 13 4.89 5.19 -7.74
C PHE A 13 4.42 6.60 -7.32
N TYR A 14 4.74 7.62 -8.10
CA TYR A 14 4.35 9.00 -7.78
C TYR A 14 2.84 9.18 -7.82
N LEU A 15 2.18 8.73 -8.90
CA LEU A 15 0.73 8.81 -9.04
C LEU A 15 0.03 8.09 -7.88
N HIS A 16 0.49 6.89 -7.53
CA HIS A 16 -0.11 6.09 -6.48
C HIS A 16 0.10 6.68 -5.08
N SER A 17 1.24 7.31 -4.84
CA SER A 17 1.50 8.02 -3.58
C SER A 17 0.53 9.17 -3.38
N ASP A 18 0.27 9.95 -4.43
CA ASP A 18 -0.68 11.07 -4.41
C ASP A 18 -2.11 10.59 -4.14
N LEU A 19 -2.52 9.49 -4.79
CA LEU A 19 -3.84 8.90 -4.59
C LEU A 19 -4.04 8.35 -3.17
N ILE A 20 -2.98 7.85 -2.51
CA ILE A 20 -3.06 7.43 -1.11
C ILE A 20 -3.30 8.62 -0.19
N GLU A 21 -2.59 9.73 -0.39
CA GLU A 21 -2.77 10.94 0.41
C GLU A 21 -4.18 11.54 0.22
N GLU A 22 -4.69 11.53 -1.02
CA GLU A 22 -6.06 11.95 -1.33
C GLU A 22 -7.07 11.03 -0.65
N ALA A 23 -6.96 9.70 -0.82
CA ALA A 23 -7.84 8.73 -0.19
C ALA A 23 -7.80 8.80 1.35
N TRP A 24 -6.64 9.08 1.93
CA TRP A 24 -6.47 9.30 3.37
C TRP A 24 -7.20 10.56 3.81
N THR A 25 -7.04 11.67 3.10
CA THR A 25 -7.71 12.94 3.38
C THR A 25 -9.24 12.79 3.30
N GLU A 26 -9.73 12.14 2.24
CA GLU A 26 -11.15 11.84 2.09
C GLU A 26 -11.69 10.98 3.23
N TYR A 27 -10.97 9.91 3.60
CA TYR A 27 -11.34 9.05 4.71
C TYR A 27 -11.40 9.84 6.03
N LYS A 28 -10.39 10.68 6.32
CA LYS A 28 -10.35 11.47 7.56
C LYS A 28 -11.44 12.52 7.64
N SER A 29 -11.82 13.12 6.51
CA SER A 29 -12.87 14.15 6.46
C SER A 29 -14.25 13.60 6.80
N ASN A 30 -14.57 12.39 6.33
CA ASN A 30 -15.84 11.73 6.60
C ASN A 30 -15.62 10.20 6.48
N PRO A 31 -15.31 9.52 7.60
CA PRO A 31 -15.06 8.09 7.63
C PRO A 31 -16.31 7.31 7.23
N SER A 32 -16.18 6.43 6.25
CA SER A 32 -17.24 5.51 5.85
C SER A 32 -16.65 4.16 5.43
N SER A 33 -17.48 3.12 5.48
CA SER A 33 -17.13 1.78 5.02
C SER A 33 -16.48 1.76 3.64
N LEU A 34 -17.07 2.47 2.67
CA LEU A 34 -16.56 2.50 1.31
C LEU A 34 -15.16 3.16 1.26
N ARG A 35 -14.98 4.28 1.96
CA ARG A 35 -13.71 5.01 1.99
C ARG A 35 -12.61 4.24 2.70
N ALA A 36 -12.94 3.54 3.79
CA ALA A 36 -12.00 2.67 4.48
C ALA A 36 -11.54 1.50 3.60
N LEU A 37 -12.46 0.86 2.86
CA LEU A 37 -12.14 -0.21 1.93
C LEU A 37 -11.33 0.28 0.72
N ASN A 38 -11.64 1.48 0.22
CA ASN A 38 -10.88 2.14 -0.84
C ASN A 38 -9.44 2.42 -0.39
N LEU A 39 -9.28 3.07 0.76
CA LEU A 39 -7.97 3.35 1.36
C LEU A 39 -7.15 2.08 1.59
N ASN A 40 -7.77 1.03 2.16
CA ASN A 40 -7.12 -0.26 2.33
C ASN A 40 -6.64 -0.87 0.99
N SER A 41 -7.43 -0.70 -0.07
CA SER A 41 -7.07 -1.19 -1.40
C SER A 41 -5.88 -0.44 -2.00
N TRP A 42 -5.81 0.89 -1.83
CA TRP A 42 -4.68 1.70 -2.25
C TRP A 42 -3.39 1.32 -1.51
N ILE A 43 -3.44 1.23 -0.18
CA ILE A 43 -2.30 0.82 0.67
C ILE A 43 -1.72 -0.53 0.24
N LEU A 44 -2.57 -1.54 0.08
CA LEU A 44 -2.11 -2.89 -0.27
C LEU A 44 -1.62 -2.99 -1.71
N SER A 45 -2.01 -2.06 -2.58
CA SER A 45 -1.52 -2.02 -3.96
C SER A 45 -0.12 -1.41 -4.06
N SER A 46 0.32 -0.63 -3.07
CA SER A 46 1.69 -0.09 -2.99
C SER A 46 2.74 -1.20 -2.97
N PHE A 47 2.45 -2.36 -2.37
CA PHE A 47 3.41 -3.46 -2.27
C PHE A 47 3.78 -4.06 -3.63
N ASN A 48 2.90 -3.96 -4.64
CA ASN A 48 3.24 -4.35 -6.01
C ASN A 48 4.24 -3.36 -6.63
N ILE A 49 4.07 -2.07 -6.34
CA ILE A 49 4.99 -1.01 -6.80
C ILE A 49 6.35 -1.17 -6.11
N TYR A 50 6.37 -1.50 -4.83
CA TYR A 50 7.62 -1.80 -4.11
C TYR A 50 8.34 -3.02 -4.68
N ASP A 51 7.61 -4.04 -5.10
CA ASP A 51 8.20 -5.19 -5.80
C ASP A 51 8.91 -4.76 -7.08
N ASP A 52 8.22 -3.96 -7.91
CA ASP A 52 8.77 -3.41 -9.15
C ASP A 52 10.02 -2.54 -8.88
N ILE A 53 9.95 -1.60 -7.92
CA ILE A 53 11.08 -0.74 -7.54
C ILE A 53 12.22 -1.56 -6.97
N SER A 54 11.96 -2.60 -6.16
CA SER A 54 13.03 -3.42 -5.58
C SER A 54 13.81 -4.23 -6.61
N ARG A 55 13.17 -4.57 -7.75
CA ARG A 55 13.84 -5.21 -8.89
C ARG A 55 14.60 -4.18 -9.74
N MET A 56 14.01 -3.01 -9.95
CA MET A 56 14.60 -1.92 -10.72
C MET A 56 15.82 -1.32 -10.01
N LEU A 57 15.72 -1.05 -8.71
CA LEU A 57 16.71 -0.37 -7.88
C LEU A 57 17.00 -1.16 -6.58
N PRO A 58 17.60 -2.36 -6.68
CA PRO A 58 17.90 -3.19 -5.51
C PRO A 58 18.90 -2.56 -4.54
N GLY A 59 19.63 -1.51 -4.96
CA GLY A 59 20.51 -0.71 -4.11
C GLY A 59 19.78 0.28 -3.20
N ILE A 60 18.55 0.66 -3.54
CA ILE A 60 17.71 1.58 -2.77
C ILE A 60 16.73 0.79 -1.91
N LEU A 61 15.97 -0.09 -2.55
CA LEU A 61 14.87 -0.83 -1.95
C LEU A 61 15.16 -2.32 -2.08
N SER A 62 15.11 -3.05 -0.98
CA SER A 62 15.19 -4.51 -1.00
C SER A 62 13.94 -5.15 -0.44
N ARG A 63 13.52 -6.24 -1.08
CA ARG A 63 12.54 -7.15 -0.51
C ARG A 63 13.17 -7.96 0.61
N SER A 64 12.63 -7.86 1.82
CA SER A 64 13.03 -8.65 2.97
C SER A 64 12.37 -10.03 2.85
N LYS A 65 13.16 -11.12 2.99
CA LYS A 65 12.58 -12.46 3.11
C LYS A 65 11.96 -12.61 4.52
N PRO A 66 10.77 -13.19 4.66
CA PRO A 66 10.21 -13.47 5.97
C PRO A 66 11.18 -14.37 6.75
N GLN A 67 11.44 -14.03 8.01
CA GLN A 67 12.34 -14.80 8.88
C GLN A 67 11.76 -16.18 9.25
N ASN A 68 10.44 -16.38 9.06
CA ASN A 68 9.77 -17.65 9.31
C ASN A 68 9.29 -18.30 8.00
N LEU A 69 9.86 -19.47 7.68
CA LEU A 69 9.45 -20.34 6.57
C LEU A 69 8.01 -20.89 6.68
N SER A 70 7.34 -20.68 7.81
CA SER A 70 5.95 -21.09 8.07
C SER A 70 4.91 -20.01 7.77
N SER A 71 5.35 -18.81 7.37
CA SER A 71 4.43 -17.75 6.94
C SER A 71 4.03 -17.94 5.48
N ASP A 72 2.72 -17.90 5.23
CA ASP A 72 2.13 -17.98 3.89
C ASP A 72 2.87 -17.05 2.89
N GLU A 73 2.92 -17.47 1.62
CA GLU A 73 3.60 -16.82 0.47
C GLU A 73 3.26 -15.33 0.22
N ASN A 74 2.42 -14.72 1.06
CA ASN A 74 1.94 -13.35 0.95
C ASN A 74 2.59 -12.37 1.95
N GLU A 75 3.61 -12.75 2.72
CA GLU A 75 4.37 -11.78 3.53
C GLU A 75 5.34 -10.97 2.65
N SER A 76 4.82 -9.89 2.06
CA SER A 76 5.63 -8.89 1.34
C SER A 76 6.16 -7.84 2.31
N ALA A 77 7.47 -7.88 2.57
CA ALA A 77 8.17 -6.88 3.36
C ALA A 77 9.29 -6.24 2.53
N TYR A 78 9.51 -4.94 2.75
CA TYR A 78 10.50 -4.14 2.02
C TYR A 78 11.26 -3.23 2.98
N GLU A 79 12.51 -2.93 2.63
CA GLU A 79 13.40 -2.09 3.44
C GLU A 79 14.15 -1.10 2.55
N LEU A 80 14.14 0.17 2.95
CA LEU A 80 14.99 1.23 2.42
C LEU A 80 16.39 1.07 3.02
N LYS A 81 17.37 0.71 2.18
CA LYS A 81 18.71 0.32 2.65
C LYS A 81 19.44 1.45 3.35
N ARG A 82 19.25 2.69 2.90
CA ARG A 82 19.99 3.85 3.40
C ARG A 82 19.62 4.20 4.84
N ILE A 83 18.33 4.24 5.14
CA ILE A 83 17.80 4.66 6.44
C ILE A 83 17.29 3.50 7.31
N LYS A 84 17.33 2.26 6.80
CA LYS A 84 16.84 1.04 7.46
C LYS A 84 15.39 1.15 7.92
N LEU A 85 14.57 1.87 7.14
CA LEU A 85 13.13 1.93 7.35
C LEU A 85 12.49 0.77 6.60
N SER A 86 11.68 -0.02 7.28
CA SER A 86 10.99 -1.17 6.70
C SER A 86 9.49 -0.98 6.71
N ILE A 87 8.83 -1.59 5.73
CA ILE A 87 7.37 -1.71 5.67
C ILE A 87 6.99 -3.16 5.37
N ARG A 88 5.87 -3.61 5.94
CA ARG A 88 5.34 -4.95 5.74
C ARG A 88 3.86 -4.92 5.45
N MET A 89 3.43 -5.80 4.57
CA MET A 89 2.00 -5.95 4.28
C MET A 89 1.32 -6.58 5.48
N ASN A 90 0.30 -5.90 6.03
CA ASN A 90 -0.43 -6.43 7.17
C ASN A 90 -1.41 -7.53 6.71
N PRO A 91 -1.32 -8.76 7.25
CA PRO A 91 -2.16 -9.88 6.82
C PRO A 91 -3.65 -9.67 7.12
N LEU A 92 -3.99 -8.92 8.19
CA LEU A 92 -5.38 -8.61 8.51
C LEU A 92 -5.99 -7.67 7.48
N LEU A 93 -5.26 -6.62 7.10
CA LEU A 93 -5.68 -5.70 6.04
C LEU A 93 -5.82 -6.42 4.70
N LEU A 94 -4.89 -7.32 4.37
CA LEU A 94 -4.99 -8.17 3.18
C LEU A 94 -6.26 -9.03 3.20
N SER A 95 -6.60 -9.64 4.34
CA SER A 95 -7.82 -10.43 4.49
C SER A 95 -9.09 -9.60 4.22
N ILE A 96 -9.13 -8.35 4.70
CA ILE A 96 -10.22 -7.39 4.46
C ILE A 96 -10.34 -7.07 2.96
N ARG A 97 -9.23 -6.78 2.28
CA ARG A 97 -9.23 -6.50 0.83
C ARG A 97 -9.71 -7.69 0.02
N ASN A 98 -9.17 -8.87 0.29
CA ASN A 98 -9.55 -10.10 -0.42
C ASN A 98 -11.05 -10.36 -0.26
N ARG A 99 -11.59 -10.22 0.96
CA ARG A 99 -13.04 -10.35 1.17
C ARG A 99 -13.85 -9.34 0.37
N SER A 100 -13.37 -8.10 0.27
CA SER A 100 -14.05 -7.02 -0.47
C SER A 100 -14.11 -7.27 -1.97
N LEU A 101 -13.05 -7.85 -2.55
CA LEU A 101 -12.96 -8.15 -3.98
C LEU A 101 -13.71 -9.43 -4.37
N TYR A 102 -13.74 -10.46 -3.52
CA TYR A 102 -14.29 -11.79 -3.84
C TYR A 102 -15.75 -12.01 -3.40
N GLY A 103 -16.60 -10.99 -3.53
CA GLY A 103 -18.02 -11.06 -3.16
C GLY A 103 -18.78 -12.26 -3.78
N LYS A 104 -19.33 -13.12 -2.91
CA LYS A 104 -20.33 -14.20 -3.12
C LYS A 104 -20.07 -15.34 -4.11
N GLN A 105 -19.09 -15.32 -5.01
CA GLN A 105 -18.92 -16.42 -6.00
C GLN A 105 -17.66 -17.30 -5.87
N GLY A 106 -16.69 -17.00 -5.02
CA GLY A 106 -15.44 -17.78 -4.94
C GLY A 106 -15.15 -18.34 -3.55
N SER A 107 -15.11 -19.67 -3.43
CA SER A 107 -14.58 -20.46 -2.31
C SER A 107 -15.45 -20.60 -1.03
N LYS A 108 -16.17 -21.72 -0.95
CA LYS A 108 -16.86 -22.21 0.26
C LYS A 108 -15.93 -22.86 1.31
N LYS A 109 -14.60 -22.92 1.11
CA LYS A 109 -13.72 -23.78 1.93
C LYS A 109 -12.66 -23.07 2.81
N SER A 110 -12.48 -21.75 2.72
CA SER A 110 -11.49 -21.02 3.56
C SER A 110 -12.00 -19.71 4.20
N GLY A 111 -13.29 -19.37 4.04
CA GLY A 111 -13.81 -18.01 4.25
C GLY A 111 -14.17 -17.57 5.67
N GLY A 112 -14.00 -18.41 6.70
CA GLY A 112 -14.51 -18.13 8.06
C GLY A 112 -13.78 -16.98 8.78
N GLN A 113 -12.44 -16.97 8.75
CA GLN A 113 -11.63 -15.95 9.44
C GLN A 113 -11.51 -14.64 8.62
N ASN A 114 -11.42 -14.73 7.29
CA ASN A 114 -11.34 -13.55 6.41
C ASN A 114 -12.59 -12.66 6.45
N GLY A 115 -13.75 -13.22 6.83
CA GLY A 115 -14.98 -12.46 7.00
C GLY A 115 -15.02 -11.65 8.31
N ARG A 116 -14.33 -12.11 9.36
CA ARG A 116 -14.43 -11.51 10.70
C ARG A 116 -13.87 -10.08 10.71
N TYR A 117 -12.63 -9.90 10.29
CA TYR A 117 -11.96 -8.58 10.28
C TYR A 117 -12.66 -7.57 9.35
N PHE A 118 -13.21 -8.05 8.24
CA PHE A 118 -14.03 -7.21 7.36
C PHE A 118 -15.26 -6.68 8.12
N TRP A 119 -16.03 -7.56 8.75
CA TRP A 119 -17.23 -7.15 9.49
C TRP A 119 -16.92 -6.34 10.75
N GLU A 120 -15.79 -6.59 11.41
CA GLU A 120 -15.30 -5.77 12.52
C GLU A 120 -15.02 -4.33 12.05
N LEU A 121 -14.27 -4.14 10.95
CA LEU A 121 -14.07 -2.81 10.35
C LEU A 121 -15.40 -2.13 10.00
N GLN A 122 -16.34 -2.85 9.37
CA GLN A 122 -17.66 -2.29 9.03
C GLN A 122 -18.43 -1.85 10.28
N LYS A 123 -18.42 -2.65 11.35
CA LYS A 123 -19.09 -2.31 12.61
C LYS A 123 -18.43 -1.10 13.27
N GLU A 124 -17.11 -1.11 13.38
CA GLU A 124 -16.33 -0.03 14.03
C GLU A 124 -16.54 1.32 13.35
N LEU A 125 -16.71 1.34 12.02
CA LEU A 125 -17.00 2.58 11.28
C LEU A 125 -18.42 3.11 11.49
N THR A 126 -19.34 2.27 11.96
CA THR A 126 -20.72 2.66 12.31
C THR A 126 -20.92 2.90 13.81
N SER A 127 -19.95 2.52 14.64
CA SER A 127 -19.96 2.79 16.08
C SER A 127 -19.28 4.12 16.39
N ASN A 128 -19.68 4.75 17.50
CA ASN A 128 -19.05 5.98 17.98
C ASN A 128 -17.61 5.75 18.50
N ASP A 129 -17.22 4.50 18.77
CA ASP A 129 -15.89 4.15 19.25
C ASP A 129 -15.01 3.59 18.12
N LYS A 130 -13.79 4.12 17.99
CA LYS A 130 -12.75 3.55 17.13
C LYS A 130 -12.25 2.25 17.74
N GLY A 131 -12.45 1.13 17.03
CA GLY A 131 -11.92 -0.16 17.44
C GLY A 131 -10.56 -0.49 16.82
N THR A 132 -10.16 -1.74 17.02
CA THR A 132 -8.84 -2.27 16.61
C THR A 132 -8.64 -2.21 15.10
N SER A 133 -9.68 -2.50 14.30
CA SER A 133 -9.56 -2.56 12.83
C SER A 133 -9.38 -1.17 12.22
N VAL A 134 -10.09 -0.16 12.75
CA VAL A 134 -9.93 1.24 12.35
C VAL A 134 -8.53 1.75 12.71
N ASN A 135 -8.09 1.50 13.95
CA ASN A 135 -6.75 1.91 14.39
C ASN A 135 -5.67 1.25 13.52
N LEU A 136 -5.83 -0.03 13.20
CA LEU A 136 -4.90 -0.74 12.32
C LEU A 136 -4.82 -0.11 10.93
N LEU A 137 -5.97 0.22 10.32
CA LEU A 137 -6.02 0.90 9.03
C LEU A 137 -5.32 2.26 9.10
N GLU A 138 -5.63 3.08 10.12
CA GLU A 138 -5.04 4.41 10.28
C GLU A 138 -3.51 4.33 10.47
N GLU A 139 -3.01 3.42 11.31
CA GLU A 139 -1.57 3.26 11.54
C GLU A 139 -0.84 2.74 10.29
N SER A 140 -1.36 1.69 9.63
CA SER A 140 -0.77 1.21 8.38
C SER A 140 -0.79 2.25 7.27
N THR A 141 -1.80 3.13 7.23
CA THR A 141 -1.82 4.25 6.28
C THR A 141 -0.65 5.21 6.52
N LYS A 142 -0.44 5.60 7.79
CA LYS A 142 0.67 6.50 8.16
C LYS A 142 2.03 5.87 7.87
N GLU A 143 2.19 4.58 8.14
CA GLU A 143 3.41 3.84 7.82
C GLU A 143 3.71 3.85 6.32
N VAL A 144 2.69 3.62 5.48
CA VAL A 144 2.82 3.67 4.01
C VAL A 144 3.18 5.06 3.52
N ILE A 145 2.49 6.10 3.99
CA ILE A 145 2.78 7.48 3.60
C ILE A 145 4.21 7.85 4.00
N ARG A 146 4.60 7.55 5.24
CA ARG A 146 5.98 7.78 5.70
C ARG A 146 6.99 7.04 4.82
N PHE A 147 6.74 5.77 4.52
CA PHE A 147 7.62 4.97 3.69
C PHE A 147 7.74 5.53 2.27
N ASN A 148 6.63 5.96 1.66
CA ASN A 148 6.62 6.60 0.35
C ASN A 148 7.43 7.89 0.33
N ASN A 149 7.28 8.74 1.35
CA ASN A 149 8.02 9.99 1.46
C ASN A 149 9.53 9.74 1.53
N GLU A 150 9.97 8.79 2.35
CA GLU A 150 11.40 8.44 2.43
C GLU A 150 11.92 7.79 1.16
N LEU A 151 11.12 6.93 0.51
CA LEU A 151 11.48 6.34 -0.77
C LEU A 151 11.59 7.41 -1.86
N GLU A 152 10.69 8.40 -1.90
CA GLU A 152 10.80 9.53 -2.81
C GLU A 152 12.12 10.29 -2.62
N LEU A 153 12.55 10.53 -1.38
CA LEU A 153 13.82 11.19 -1.09
C LEU A 153 15.02 10.36 -1.58
N ASP A 154 15.02 9.05 -1.35
CA ASP A 154 16.06 8.14 -1.87
C ASP A 154 16.10 8.15 -3.41
N LEU A 155 14.93 8.17 -4.07
CA LEU A 155 14.83 8.22 -5.53
C LEU A 155 15.33 9.55 -6.09
N ILE A 156 14.99 10.68 -5.46
CA ILE A 156 15.48 12.01 -5.85
C ILE A 156 17.01 12.06 -5.79
N GLU A 157 17.59 11.52 -4.72
CA GLU A 157 19.05 11.47 -4.56
C GLU A 157 19.71 10.57 -5.60
N TYR A 158 19.15 9.38 -5.81
CA TYR A 158 19.71 8.42 -6.78
C TYR A 158 19.72 8.97 -8.21
N TYR A 159 18.62 9.60 -8.64
CA TYR A 159 18.50 10.13 -10.00
C TYR A 159 19.07 11.55 -10.15
N GLY A 160 19.30 12.27 -9.05
CA GLY A 160 19.77 13.65 -9.06
C GLY A 160 18.74 14.68 -9.55
N PHE A 161 17.47 14.29 -9.69
CA PHE A 161 16.38 15.20 -10.04
C PHE A 161 15.05 14.74 -9.44
N ASN A 162 14.14 15.69 -9.22
CA ASN A 162 12.79 15.37 -8.75
C ASN A 162 11.91 14.94 -9.94
N TYR A 163 11.62 13.64 -10.00
CA TYR A 163 10.85 13.04 -11.07
C TYR A 163 9.40 13.53 -11.12
N ARG A 164 8.80 13.87 -9.97
CA ARG A 164 7.48 14.54 -9.88
C ARG A 164 7.46 15.88 -10.63
N LYS A 165 8.54 16.66 -10.51
CA LYS A 165 8.70 17.91 -11.30
C LYS A 165 8.86 17.64 -12.80
N LYS A 166 9.54 16.55 -13.17
CA LYS A 166 9.72 16.16 -14.58
C LYS A 166 8.40 15.72 -15.23
N LEU A 167 7.59 14.92 -14.53
CA LEU A 167 6.27 14.49 -15.00
C LEU A 167 5.31 15.67 -15.25
N ASN A 168 5.35 16.70 -14.38
CA ASN A 168 4.56 17.92 -14.58
C ASN A 168 5.03 18.76 -15.77
N ILE A 169 6.31 18.72 -16.13
CA ILE A 169 6.83 19.43 -17.31
C ILE A 169 6.41 18.69 -18.59
N ASP A 170 6.52 17.36 -18.61
CA ASP A 170 6.15 16.55 -19.77
C ASP A 170 4.64 16.54 -20.04
N SER A 171 3.79 16.79 -19.02
CA SER A 171 2.34 16.93 -19.19
C SER A 171 1.91 18.31 -19.69
N ILE A 172 2.71 19.36 -19.44
CA ILE A 172 2.48 20.74 -19.91
C ILE A 172 3.01 20.94 -21.34
N LEU A 173 4.05 20.20 -21.73
CA LEU A 173 4.69 20.30 -23.06
C LEU A 173 4.03 19.43 -24.16
N LYS A 174 2.94 18.72 -23.83
CA LYS A 174 2.09 18.01 -24.80
C LYS A 174 0.79 18.77 -25.03
#